data_AF-A0A2G8LRH1-F1
#
_entry.id   AF-A0A2G8LRH1-F1
#
_cell.length_a   1.000
_cell.length_b   1.000
_cell.length_c   1.000
_cell.angle_alpha   90.00
_cell.angle_beta   90.00
_cell.angle_gamma   90.00
#
_symmetry.space_group_name_H-M   'P 1'
#
loop_
_entity.id
_entity.type
_entity.pdbx_description
1 polymer ?
#
loop_
_entity_poly.entity_id
_entity_poly.type
_entity_poly.pdbx_seq_one_letter_code
_entity_poly.pdbx_strand_id
1 'polypeptide(L)'
;MLEQTNKTDRFLKTVSDLVSSSVTTINKDESKLMQRSTLQILDVASKNQVPISCLVLDKGLAEANDDGISLESGFHIPVLSTIKKLEIRLEKGTELTQEETLGVFSYAQECHNLKNLT
;
A
#
# COMPACT_ATOMS: atom_id res chain seq x y z
N MET A 1 -12.34 -31.28 1.70
CA MET A 1 -12.70 -29.94 1.17
C MET A 1 -12.92 -28.89 2.27
N LEU A 2 -13.64 -29.20 3.36
CA LEU A 2 -13.89 -28.25 4.46
C LEU A 2 -12.64 -27.70 5.16
N GLU A 3 -11.59 -28.51 5.32
CA GLU A 3 -10.34 -28.08 5.99
C GLU A 3 -9.57 -27.01 5.21
N GLN A 4 -9.65 -27.00 3.88
CA GLN A 4 -8.96 -26.01 3.05
C GLN A 4 -9.68 -24.66 3.11
N THR A 5 -11.01 -24.66 3.11
CA THR A 5 -11.83 -23.46 3.31
C THR A 5 -11.52 -22.80 4.66
N ASN A 6 -11.46 -23.60 5.73
CA ASN A 6 -11.14 -23.10 7.08
C ASN A 6 -9.73 -22.48 7.17
N LYS A 7 -8.74 -23.08 6.50
CA LYS A 7 -7.38 -22.50 6.43
C LYS A 7 -7.34 -21.16 5.69
N THR A 8 -8.06 -21.04 4.58
CA THR A 8 -8.17 -19.78 3.83
C THR A 8 -8.84 -18.69 4.65
N ASP A 9 -9.94 -19.00 5.34
CA ASP A 9 -10.65 -18.03 6.18
C ASP A 9 -9.77 -17.53 7.34
N ARG A 10 -9.03 -18.43 7.99
CA ARG A 10 -8.08 -18.07 9.03
C ARG A 10 -6.95 -17.18 8.50
N PHE A 11 -6.44 -17.49 7.31
CA PHE A 11 -5.39 -16.68 6.68
C PHE A 11 -5.89 -15.28 6.33
N LEU A 12 -7.07 -15.16 5.72
CA LEU A 12 -7.67 -13.85 5.40
C LEU A 12 -7.97 -13.04 6.66
N LYS A 13 -8.37 -13.71 7.75
CA LYS A 13 -8.51 -13.05 9.05
C LYS A 13 -7.19 -12.47 9.53
N THR A 14 -6.08 -13.21 9.44
CA THR A 14 -4.75 -12.69 9.79
C THR A 14 -4.34 -11.52 8.91
N VAL A 15 -4.59 -11.58 7.60
CA VAL A 15 -4.34 -10.44 6.68
C VAL A 15 -5.16 -9.23 7.11
N SER A 16 -6.45 -9.43 7.41
CA SER A 16 -7.33 -8.37 7.90
C SER A 16 -6.82 -7.73 9.18
N ASP A 17 -6.38 -8.52 10.16
CA ASP A 17 -5.84 -8.02 11.42
C ASP A 17 -4.56 -7.18 11.22
N LEU A 18 -3.76 -7.50 10.19
CA LEU A 18 -2.52 -6.76 9.87
C LEU A 18 -2.78 -5.39 9.21
N VAL A 19 -3.81 -5.29 8.36
CA VAL A 19 -4.02 -4.08 7.51
C VAL A 19 -5.22 -3.23 7.93
N SER A 20 -6.21 -3.80 8.63
CA SER A 20 -7.47 -3.12 8.96
C SER A 20 -7.42 -2.34 10.27
N SER A 21 -6.60 -2.78 11.23
CA SER A 21 -6.50 -2.20 12.57
C SER A 21 -5.24 -1.36 12.82
N SER A 22 -4.27 -1.42 11.91
CA SER A 22 -2.96 -0.78 12.09
C SER A 22 -2.50 -0.05 10.84
N VAL A 23 -1.68 0.99 11.06
CA VAL A 23 -0.93 1.65 10.01
C VAL A 23 0.08 0.67 9.45
N THR A 24 0.00 0.42 8.14
CA THR A 24 1.01 -0.34 7.41
C THR A 24 2.03 0.65 6.87
N THR A 25 3.31 0.47 7.20
CA THR A 25 4.38 1.35 6.75
C THR A 25 5.34 0.58 5.86
N ILE A 26 5.66 1.17 4.70
CA ILE A 26 6.78 0.74 3.85
C ILE A 26 7.84 1.82 3.94
N ASN A 27 9.00 1.48 4.49
CA ASN A 27 10.08 2.43 4.71
C ASN A 27 11.23 2.16 3.72
N LYS A 28 11.94 3.18 3.27
CA LYS A 28 13.03 2.96 2.29
C LYS A 28 14.20 2.11 2.83
N ASP A 29 14.43 2.17 4.14
CA ASP A 29 15.57 1.56 4.83
C ASP A 29 15.28 0.12 5.29
N GLU A 30 14.02 -0.35 5.23
CA GLU A 30 13.75 -1.76 5.49
C GLU A 30 14.28 -2.68 4.38
N SER A 31 14.56 -3.92 4.74
CA SER A 31 15.06 -4.89 3.77
C SER A 31 14.07 -5.10 2.62
N LYS A 32 14.58 -5.34 1.41
CA LYS A 32 13.73 -5.68 0.25
C LYS A 32 12.79 -6.86 0.50
N LEU A 33 13.19 -7.80 1.36
CA LEU A 33 12.35 -8.93 1.75
C LEU A 33 11.13 -8.48 2.56
N MET A 34 11.32 -7.55 3.49
CA MET A 34 10.23 -6.98 4.30
C MET A 34 9.26 -6.17 3.43
N GLN A 35 9.78 -5.28 2.58
CA GLN A 35 8.97 -4.53 1.62
C GLN A 35 8.13 -5.47 0.75
N ARG A 36 8.75 -6.50 0.16
CA ARG A 36 8.05 -7.50 -0.66
C ARG A 36 6.96 -8.22 0.13
N SER A 37 7.25 -8.63 1.37
CA SER A 37 6.27 -9.29 2.23
C SER A 37 5.07 -8.38 2.51
N THR A 38 5.31 -7.12 2.83
CA THR A 38 4.27 -6.11 3.06
C THR A 38 3.41 -5.91 1.80
N LEU A 39 4.03 -5.81 0.62
CA LEU A 39 3.31 -5.69 -0.65
C LEU A 39 2.44 -6.91 -0.96
N GLN A 40 2.93 -8.12 -0.66
CA GLN A 40 2.12 -9.34 -0.84
C GLN A 40 0.89 -9.34 0.08
N ILE A 41 1.02 -8.86 1.31
CA ILE A 41 -0.11 -8.75 2.25
C ILE A 41 -1.12 -7.73 1.74
N LEU A 42 -0.67 -6.57 1.26
CA LEU A 42 -1.52 -5.52 0.71
C LEU A 42 -2.25 -5.97 -0.57
N ASP A 43 -1.55 -6.66 -1.47
CA ASP A 43 -2.13 -7.21 -2.71
C ASP A 43 -3.20 -8.26 -2.40
N VAL A 44 -2.93 -9.19 -1.47
CA VAL A 44 -3.91 -10.17 -1.00
C VAL A 44 -5.11 -9.47 -0.35
N ALA A 45 -4.88 -8.47 0.49
CA ALA A 45 -5.95 -7.72 1.13
C ALA A 45 -6.87 -7.06 0.10
N SER A 46 -6.29 -6.32 -0.86
CA SER A 46 -7.03 -5.62 -1.91
C SER A 46 -7.83 -6.60 -2.79
N LYS A 47 -7.20 -7.69 -3.25
CA LYS A 47 -7.86 -8.72 -4.08
C LYS A 47 -9.01 -9.42 -3.38
N ASN A 48 -8.95 -9.56 -2.06
CA ASN A 48 -9.98 -10.21 -1.25
C ASN A 48 -10.95 -9.20 -0.60
N GLN A 49 -10.98 -7.95 -1.07
CA GLN A 49 -11.88 -6.90 -0.56
C GLN A 49 -11.71 -6.62 0.94
N VAL A 50 -10.52 -6.91 1.50
CA VAL A 50 -10.17 -6.59 2.88
C VAL A 50 -9.79 -5.12 2.96
N PRO A 51 -10.42 -4.33 3.85
CA PRO A 51 -10.12 -2.90 3.97
C PRO A 51 -8.68 -2.63 4.44
N ILE A 52 -7.93 -1.82 3.71
CA ILE A 52 -6.61 -1.36 4.13
C ILE A 52 -6.81 0.01 4.82
N SER A 53 -6.52 0.07 6.12
CA SER A 53 -6.84 1.25 6.93
C SER A 53 -5.98 2.46 6.58
N CYS A 54 -4.66 2.26 6.49
CA CYS A 54 -3.68 3.30 6.21
C CYS A 54 -2.39 2.67 5.69
N LEU A 55 -1.92 3.15 4.53
CA LEU A 55 -0.57 2.89 4.03
C LEU A 55 0.28 4.16 4.19
N VAL A 56 1.46 4.03 4.80
CA VAL A 56 2.47 5.08 4.87
C VAL A 56 3.65 4.65 4.00
N LEU A 57 4.02 5.50 3.04
CA LEU A 57 5.28 5.40 2.32
C LEU A 57 6.28 6.34 2.99
N ASP A 58 7.25 5.76 3.71
CA ASP A 58 8.24 6.52 4.46
C ASP A 58 9.54 6.63 3.67
N LYS A 59 9.66 7.77 2.98
CA LYS A 59 10.80 8.19 2.15
C LYS A 59 11.12 7.22 1.00
N GLY A 60 10.15 6.39 0.61
CA GLY A 60 10.35 5.32 -0.36
C GLY A 60 9.75 5.57 -1.73
N LEU A 61 9.10 6.71 -1.97
CA LEU A 61 8.49 7.04 -3.26
C LEU A 61 9.58 7.34 -4.29
N ALA A 62 9.53 6.67 -5.44
CA ALA A 62 10.37 7.01 -6.61
C ALA A 62 9.55 7.68 -7.72
N GLU A 63 8.38 7.13 -8.04
CA GLU A 63 7.47 7.65 -9.06
C GLU A 63 6.05 7.12 -8.78
N ALA A 64 5.04 7.78 -9.34
CA ALA A 64 3.66 7.34 -9.28
C ALA A 64 2.92 7.72 -10.57
N ASN A 65 1.89 6.94 -10.92
CA ASN A 65 0.98 7.20 -12.03
C ASN A 65 -0.37 6.49 -11.78
N ASP A 66 -1.24 6.45 -12.78
CA ASP A 66 -2.52 5.74 -12.74
C ASP A 66 -2.38 4.22 -12.59
N ASP A 67 -1.30 3.61 -13.09
CA ASP A 67 -1.06 2.18 -12.94
C ASP A 67 -0.61 1.77 -11.51
N GLY A 68 0.08 2.67 -10.80
CA GLY A 68 0.56 2.38 -9.45
C GLY A 68 1.64 3.31 -8.92
N ILE A 69 2.31 2.87 -7.86
CA ILE A 69 3.43 3.57 -7.23
C ILE A 69 4.70 2.73 -7.35
N SER A 70 5.79 3.29 -7.86
CA SER A 70 7.09 2.64 -7.79
C SER A 70 7.89 3.15 -6.59
N LEU A 71 8.56 2.21 -5.93
CA LEU A 71 9.41 2.46 -4.77
C LEU A 71 10.87 2.57 -5.18
N GLU A 72 11.68 3.34 -4.44
CA GLU A 72 13.13 3.45 -4.67
C GLU A 72 13.86 2.09 -4.65
N SER A 73 13.30 1.11 -3.96
CA SER A 73 13.82 -0.26 -3.91
C SER A 73 13.66 -1.06 -5.22
N GLY A 74 12.85 -0.54 -6.16
CA GLY A 74 12.48 -1.16 -7.43
C GLY A 74 11.19 -2.00 -7.36
N PHE A 75 10.46 -1.96 -6.25
CA PHE A 75 9.15 -2.61 -6.16
C PHE A 75 8.02 -1.69 -6.62
N HIS A 76 6.94 -2.31 -7.08
CA HIS A 76 5.76 -1.62 -7.54
C HIS A 76 4.55 -1.97 -6.67
N ILE A 77 3.80 -0.94 -6.28
CA ILE A 77 2.54 -1.03 -5.57
C ILE A 77 1.43 -0.86 -6.61
N PRO A 78 0.66 -1.92 -6.92
CA PRO A 78 -0.49 -1.79 -7.81
C PRO A 78 -1.60 -0.97 -7.13
N VAL A 79 -2.58 -0.50 -7.90
CA VAL A 79 -3.77 0.17 -7.36
C VAL A 79 -4.44 -0.66 -6.27
N LEU A 80 -4.44 -0.12 -5.04
CA LEU A 80 -5.07 -0.75 -3.89
C LEU A 80 -6.52 -0.26 -3.75
N SER A 81 -7.47 -0.96 -4.35
CA SER A 81 -8.89 -0.53 -4.40
C SER A 81 -9.57 -0.43 -3.03
N THR A 82 -9.02 -1.06 -1.99
CA THR A 82 -9.61 -1.10 -0.62
C THR A 82 -8.92 -0.17 0.38
N ILE A 83 -7.93 0.61 -0.05
CA ILE A 83 -7.20 1.54 0.80
C ILE A 83 -8.08 2.73 1.19
N LYS A 84 -8.03 3.13 2.47
CA LYS A 84 -8.78 4.29 3.00
C LYS A 84 -7.93 5.53 3.20
N LYS A 85 -6.64 5.36 3.49
CA LYS A 85 -5.70 6.46 3.69
C LYS A 85 -4.34 6.10 3.09
N LEU A 86 -3.78 7.05 2.34
CA LEU A 86 -2.40 7.02 1.86
C LEU A 86 -1.67 8.22 2.47
N GLU A 87 -0.48 7.97 3.00
CA GLU A 87 0.39 9.01 3.55
C GLU A 87 1.78 8.88 2.92
N ILE A 88 2.30 9.97 2.37
CA ILE A 88 3.62 10.02 1.75
C ILE A 88 4.51 10.91 2.59
N ARG A 89 5.49 10.29 3.26
CA ARG A 89 6.48 11.01 4.04
C ARG A 89 7.74 11.15 3.23
N LEU A 90 8.19 12.37 3.05
CA LEU A 90 9.42 12.68 2.36
C LEU A 90 10.59 12.85 3.34
N GLU A 91 11.79 12.95 2.80
CA GLU A 91 12.92 13.35 3.60
C GLU A 91 12.78 14.80 4.08
N LYS A 92 13.46 15.12 5.18
CA LYS A 92 13.40 16.48 5.71
C LYS A 92 14.07 17.44 4.71
N GLY A 93 13.29 18.40 4.20
CA GLY A 93 13.78 19.38 3.24
C GLY A 93 13.65 18.96 1.78
N THR A 94 12.99 17.83 1.50
CA THR A 94 12.55 17.49 0.15
C THR A 94 11.05 17.75 -0.02
N GLU A 95 10.66 18.06 -1.24
CA GLU A 95 9.28 18.28 -1.66
C GLU A 95 9.04 17.42 -2.91
N LEU A 96 7.79 16.98 -3.11
CA LEU A 96 7.42 16.34 -4.37
C LEU A 96 7.53 17.37 -5.49
N THR A 97 8.09 16.94 -6.61
CA THR A 97 7.95 17.67 -7.86
C THR A 97 6.48 17.73 -8.30
N GLN A 98 6.17 18.62 -9.25
CA GLN A 98 4.82 18.70 -9.82
C GLN A 98 4.41 17.39 -10.49
N GLU A 99 5.34 16.72 -11.17
CA GLU A 99 5.10 15.46 -11.86
C GLU A 99 4.79 14.34 -10.86
N GLU A 100 5.60 14.19 -9.80
CA GLU A 100 5.33 13.19 -8.75
C GLU A 100 4.02 13.48 -8.02
N THR A 101 3.73 14.76 -7.75
CA THR A 101 2.46 15.17 -7.12
C THR A 101 1.28 14.75 -7.99
N LEU A 102 1.31 15.07 -9.29
CA LEU A 102 0.26 14.68 -10.24
C LEU A 102 0.13 13.16 -10.33
N GLY A 103 1.26 12.45 -10.39
CA GLY A 103 1.30 10.99 -10.41
C GLY A 103 0.63 10.35 -9.18
N VAL A 104 0.93 10.87 -7.98
CA VAL A 104 0.28 10.43 -6.73
C VAL A 104 -1.21 10.73 -6.75
N PHE A 105 -1.63 11.88 -7.29
CA PHE A 105 -3.05 12.20 -7.43
C PHE A 105 -3.74 11.24 -8.42
N SER A 106 -3.12 10.94 -9.56
CA SER A 106 -3.63 9.95 -10.52
C SER A 106 -3.81 8.59 -9.88
N TYR A 107 -2.80 8.09 -9.16
CA TYR A 107 -2.91 6.86 -8.38
C TYR A 107 -4.08 6.90 -7.38
N ALA A 108 -4.19 8.00 -6.64
CA ALA A 108 -5.22 8.19 -5.62
C ALA A 108 -6.65 8.16 -6.20
N GLN A 109 -6.83 8.62 -7.44
CA GLN A 109 -8.12 8.57 -8.14
C GLN A 109 -8.53 7.15 -8.50
N GLU A 110 -7.58 6.28 -8.85
CA GLU A 110 -7.82 4.86 -9.13
C GLU A 110 -8.12 4.05 -7.84
N CYS A 111 -7.67 4.56 -6.68
CA CYS A 111 -8.02 4.02 -5.37
C CYS A 111 -9.44 4.42 -4.92
N HIS A 112 -10.47 3.79 -5.48
CA HIS A 112 -11.89 4.14 -5.25
C HIS A 112 -12.36 4.30 -3.78
N ASN A 113 -11.73 3.64 -2.81
CA ASN A 113 -12.09 3.74 -1.39
C ASN A 113 -11.23 4.73 -0.59
N LEU A 114 -10.30 5.43 -1.25
CA LEU A 114 -9.40 6.37 -0.61
C LEU A 114 -10.18 7.59 -0.14
N LYS A 115 -10.02 7.93 1.13
CA LYS A 115 -10.69 9.07 1.77
C LYS A 115 -9.73 10.20 2.13
N ASN A 116 -8.47 9.86 2.35
CA ASN A 116 -7.45 10.79 2.80
C ASN A 116 -6.14 10.51 2.06
N LEU A 117 -5.56 11.56 1.51
CA LEU A 117 -4.20 11.60 0.98
C LEU A 117 -3.46 12.69 1.77
N THR A 118 -2.27 12.39 2.29
CA THR A 118 -1.50 13.32 3.12
C THR A 118 -0.01 13.21 2.86
#